data_AF-A0AAP0E3P8-F1
#
_entry.id   AF-A0AAP0E3P8-F1
#
_cell.length_a   1.000
_cell.length_b   1.000
_cell.length_c   1.000
_cell.angle_alpha   90.00
_cell.angle_beta   90.00
_cell.angle_gamma   90.00
#
_symmetry.space_group_name_H-M   'P 1'
#
loop_
_entity.id
_entity.type
_entity.pdbx_description
1 polymer ?
#
loop_
_entity_poly.entity_id
_entity_poly.type
_entity_poly.pdbx_seq_one_letter_code
_entity_poly.pdbx_strand_id
1 'polypeptide(L)'
;MSVIVRDENNEIFLFCKGADSIIYSRLAENGKSYKKATTAHLSDYAEDGLRTLVFGYRKLEQEEYENWNQIFTKAKTTMGPEREELLESASEMIEKELILLGAVAIEDKLQKGVPECIDKLAQAGLKIWLLTGDKKETAINIGFACSLLRLDMKQFHLCLGKEAKRKSQNMVCLIFLKSRS
;
A
#
# COMPACT_ATOMS: atom_id res chain seq x y z
N MET A 1 -1.59 8.79 -1.45
CA MET A 1 -1.63 10.01 -0.61
C MET A 1 -0.56 10.94 -1.12
N SER A 2 -0.91 12.19 -1.40
CA SER A 2 0.02 13.19 -1.87
C SER A 2 -0.02 14.48 -1.05
N VAL A 3 1.02 15.29 -1.21
CA VAL A 3 1.12 16.64 -0.67
C VAL A 3 1.75 17.54 -1.72
N ILE A 4 1.26 18.77 -1.82
CA ILE A 4 1.86 19.81 -2.65
C ILE A 4 2.51 20.81 -1.71
N VAL A 5 3.78 21.12 -1.98
CA VAL A 5 4.58 22.06 -1.20
C VAL A 5 5.19 23.09 -2.12
N ARG A 6 5.42 24.29 -1.59
CA ARG A 6 6.22 25.32 -2.24
C ARG A 6 7.51 25.48 -1.44
N ASP A 7 8.66 25.44 -2.11
CA ASP A 7 9.96 25.59 -1.48
C ASP A 7 10.35 27.08 -1.29
N GLU A 8 11.54 27.32 -0.77
CA GLU A 8 12.09 28.66 -0.55
C GLU A 8 12.37 29.43 -1.85
N ASN A 9 12.51 28.72 -2.98
CA ASN A 9 12.73 29.29 -4.32
C ASN A 9 11.42 29.57 -5.06
N ASN A 10 10.26 29.43 -4.40
CA ASN A 10 8.92 29.47 -4.99
C ASN A 10 8.63 28.37 -6.02
N GLU A 11 9.41 27.28 -6.03
CA GLU A 11 9.13 26.11 -6.85
C GLU A 11 8.08 25.24 -6.18
N ILE A 12 7.14 24.71 -6.98
CA ILE A 12 6.06 23.86 -6.47
C ILE A 12 6.38 22.40 -6.76
N PHE A 13 6.29 21.58 -5.72
CA PHE A 13 6.51 20.14 -5.78
C PHE A 13 5.29 19.38 -5.30
N LEU A 14 4.87 18.39 -6.09
CA LEU A 14 3.98 17.33 -5.67
C LEU A 14 4.82 16.15 -5.18
N PHE A 15 4.58 15.69 -3.96
CA PHE A 15 5.12 14.42 -3.45
C PHE A 15 3.96 13.44 -3.28
N CYS A 16 4.11 12.21 -3.76
CA CYS A 16 3.12 11.16 -3.64
C CYS A 16 3.74 9.91 -3.05
N LYS A 17 3.06 9.31 -2.06
CA LYS A 17 3.40 8.01 -1.50
C LYS A 17 2.25 7.02 -1.65
N GLY A 18 2.59 5.76 -1.89
CA GLY A 18 1.61 4.69 -2.03
C GLY A 18 2.23 3.32 -2.23
N ALA A 19 1.37 2.35 -2.56
CA ALA A 19 1.79 1.03 -3.00
C ALA A 19 2.60 1.14 -4.31
N ASP A 20 3.50 0.18 -4.51
CA ASP A 20 4.33 0.06 -5.71
C ASP A 20 3.50 0.01 -6.99
N SER A 21 2.43 -0.78 -7.02
CA SER A 21 1.51 -0.87 -8.16
C SER A 21 0.89 0.48 -8.56
N ILE A 22 0.49 1.28 -7.56
CA ILE A 22 -0.18 2.57 -7.76
C ILE A 22 0.80 3.65 -8.16
N ILE A 23 1.97 3.72 -7.53
CA ILE A 23 2.97 4.73 -7.90
C ILE A 23 3.54 4.40 -9.28
N TYR A 24 3.83 3.13 -9.58
CA TYR A 24 4.40 2.73 -10.87
C TYR A 24 3.48 2.96 -12.07
N SER A 25 2.16 2.97 -11.88
CA SER A 25 1.20 3.33 -12.95
C SER A 25 1.14 4.84 -13.21
N ARG A 26 1.64 5.67 -12.28
CA ARG A 26 1.62 7.13 -12.33
C ARG A 26 2.98 7.75 -12.68
N LEU A 27 4.01 6.93 -12.90
CA LEU A 27 5.35 7.40 -13.27
C LEU A 27 5.39 7.83 -14.74
N ALA A 28 6.03 8.98 -15.01
CA ALA A 28 6.42 9.39 -16.36
C ALA A 28 7.40 8.38 -16.98
N GLU A 29 7.52 8.33 -18.32
CA GLU A 29 8.46 7.43 -18.97
C GLU A 29 9.93 7.71 -18.60
N ASN A 30 10.30 8.98 -18.51
CA ASN A 30 11.63 9.41 -18.04
C ASN A 30 11.79 9.29 -16.51
N GLY A 31 10.70 9.09 -15.76
CA GLY A 31 10.67 8.96 -14.31
C GLY A 31 10.97 7.55 -13.78
N LYS A 32 11.23 6.58 -14.67
CA LYS A 32 11.34 5.14 -14.34
C LYS A 32 12.78 4.61 -14.20
N SER A 33 13.80 5.47 -14.26
CA SER A 33 15.22 5.05 -14.30
C SER A 33 15.61 4.04 -13.22
N TYR A 34 15.14 4.23 -11.98
CA TYR A 34 15.45 3.36 -10.84
C TYR A 34 14.40 2.27 -10.58
N LYS A 35 13.39 2.13 -11.44
CA LYS A 35 12.24 1.24 -11.20
C LYS A 35 12.67 -0.22 -11.02
N LYS A 36 13.60 -0.71 -11.84
CA LYS A 36 14.05 -2.11 -11.80
C LYS A 36 14.75 -2.44 -10.47
N ALA A 37 15.71 -1.60 -10.07
CA ALA A 37 16.43 -1.77 -8.80
C ALA A 37 15.49 -1.63 -7.60
N THR A 38 14.61 -0.63 -7.60
CA THR A 38 13.63 -0.40 -6.53
C THR A 38 12.67 -1.59 -6.40
N THR A 39 12.23 -2.16 -7.51
CA THR A 39 11.36 -3.36 -7.51
C THR A 39 12.04 -4.57 -6.89
N ALA A 40 13.35 -4.76 -7.10
CA ALA A 40 14.10 -5.83 -6.46
C ALA A 40 14.12 -5.64 -4.94
N HIS A 41 14.53 -4.46 -4.46
CA HIS A 41 14.56 -4.17 -3.02
C HIS A 41 13.19 -4.30 -2.35
N LEU A 42 12.12 -3.87 -3.03
CA LEU A 42 10.74 -4.03 -2.53
C LEU A 42 10.33 -5.50 -2.38
N SER A 43 10.85 -6.39 -3.24
CA SER A 43 10.62 -7.82 -3.12
C SER A 43 11.35 -8.36 -1.89
N ASP A 44 12.63 -8.03 -1.75
CA ASP A 44 13.46 -8.47 -0.62
C ASP A 44 12.84 -8.00 0.72
N TYR A 45 12.42 -6.74 0.81
CA TYR A 45 11.76 -6.20 2.00
C TYR A 45 10.42 -6.86 2.32
N ALA A 46 9.65 -7.23 1.29
CA ALA A 46 8.38 -7.94 1.49
C ALA A 46 8.60 -9.38 1.96
N GLU A 47 9.64 -10.05 1.47
CA GLU A 47 10.06 -11.38 1.94
C GLU A 47 10.47 -11.35 3.42
N ASP A 48 11.15 -10.27 3.84
CA ASP A 48 11.48 -10.00 5.24
C ASP A 48 10.28 -9.56 6.09
N GLY A 49 9.10 -9.37 5.49
CA GLY A 49 7.86 -9.01 6.18
C GLY A 49 7.73 -7.54 6.55
N LEU A 50 8.55 -6.68 5.95
CA LEU A 50 8.48 -5.24 6.14
C LEU A 50 7.34 -4.66 5.29
N ARG A 51 6.63 -3.67 5.81
CA ARG A 51 5.67 -2.90 5.03
C ARG A 51 6.42 -1.95 4.12
N THR A 52 6.17 -2.07 2.82
CA THR A 52 6.84 -1.25 1.80
C THR A 52 5.98 -0.09 1.32
N LEU A 53 6.58 1.09 1.13
CA LEU A 53 5.95 2.22 0.45
C LEU A 53 6.88 2.79 -0.62
N VAL A 54 6.31 3.22 -1.73
CA VAL A 54 7.03 3.87 -2.84
C VAL A 54 6.70 5.35 -2.86
N PHE A 55 7.70 6.16 -3.17
CA PHE A 55 7.60 7.61 -3.27
C PHE A 55 7.92 8.07 -4.68
N GLY A 56 7.06 8.95 -5.19
CA GLY A 56 7.29 9.70 -6.42
C GLY A 56 7.14 11.19 -6.15
N TYR A 57 7.79 12.00 -6.96
CA TYR A 57 7.62 13.45 -6.92
C TYR A 57 7.51 14.03 -8.33
N ARG A 58 6.95 15.24 -8.44
CA ARG A 58 6.86 15.98 -9.69
C ARG A 58 6.96 17.47 -9.39
N LYS A 59 7.76 18.19 -10.18
CA LYS A 59 7.74 19.64 -10.17
C LYS A 59 6.54 20.11 -10.98
N LEU A 60 5.76 21.02 -10.42
CA LEU A 60 4.58 21.60 -11.05
C LEU A 60 4.88 23.02 -11.51
N GLU A 61 4.33 23.38 -12.67
CA GLU A 61 4.33 24.77 -13.10
C GLU A 61 3.28 25.57 -12.31
N GLN A 62 3.53 26.87 -12.12
CA GLN A 62 2.66 27.75 -11.35
C GLN A 62 1.24 27.77 -11.95
N GLU A 63 1.13 27.85 -13.27
CA GLU A 63 -0.16 27.85 -13.99
C GLU A 63 -0.90 26.50 -13.85
N GLU A 64 -0.19 25.36 -13.96
CA GLU A 64 -0.77 24.03 -13.75
C GLU A 64 -1.36 23.90 -12.34
N TYR A 65 -0.60 24.34 -11.32
CA TYR A 65 -1.05 24.31 -9.94
C TYR A 65 -2.27 25.21 -9.70
N GLU A 66 -2.27 26.43 -10.21
CA GLU A 66 -3.38 27.37 -10.03
C GLU A 66 -4.69 26.85 -10.64
N ASN A 67 -4.61 26.32 -11.87
CA ASN A 67 -5.74 25.71 -12.56
C ASN A 67 -6.29 24.52 -11.78
N TRP A 68 -5.41 23.62 -11.34
CA TRP A 68 -5.81 22.48 -10.51
C TRP A 68 -6.41 22.92 -9.17
N ASN A 69 -5.81 23.91 -8.50
CA ASN A 69 -6.25 24.37 -7.18
C ASN A 69 -7.65 24.98 -7.23
N GLN A 70 -8.03 25.64 -8.34
CA GLN A 70 -9.40 26.08 -8.56
C GLN A 70 -10.38 24.91 -8.64
N ILE A 71 -10.04 23.85 -9.38
CA ILE A 71 -10.86 22.64 -9.51
C ILE A 71 -10.98 21.94 -8.14
N PHE A 72 -9.86 21.74 -7.45
CA PHE A 72 -9.82 21.10 -6.15
C PHE A 72 -10.59 21.88 -5.09
N THR A 73 -10.48 23.21 -5.09
CA THR A 73 -11.22 24.07 -4.15
C THR A 73 -12.73 23.97 -4.40
N LYS A 74 -13.17 23.99 -5.67
CA LYS A 74 -14.58 23.80 -6.03
C LYS A 74 -15.09 22.44 -5.54
N ALA A 75 -14.37 21.36 -5.85
CA ALA A 75 -14.70 20.01 -5.40
C ALA A 75 -14.79 19.92 -3.86
N LYS A 76 -13.87 20.57 -3.14
CA LYS A 76 -13.85 20.60 -1.68
C LYS A 76 -15.05 21.33 -1.07
N THR A 77 -15.56 22.36 -1.76
CA THR A 77 -16.72 23.16 -1.32
C THR A 77 -18.07 22.55 -1.73
N THR A 78 -18.10 21.58 -2.65
CA THR A 78 -19.32 20.87 -3.03
C THR A 78 -19.91 20.14 -1.83
N MET A 79 -21.22 20.26 -1.63
CA MET A 79 -21.97 19.57 -0.59
C MET A 79 -22.83 18.49 -1.23
N GLY A 80 -22.70 17.25 -0.77
CA GLY A 80 -23.42 16.12 -1.33
C GLY A 80 -22.54 14.87 -1.47
N PRO A 81 -23.13 13.73 -1.87
CA PRO A 81 -22.41 12.49 -2.09
C PRO A 81 -21.39 12.58 -3.23
N GLU A 82 -21.58 13.45 -4.22
CA GLU A 82 -20.67 13.63 -5.36
C GLU A 82 -19.31 14.26 -4.98
N ARG A 83 -19.20 14.81 -3.77
CA ARG A 83 -17.98 15.48 -3.29
C ARG A 83 -16.77 14.55 -3.33
N GLU A 84 -16.95 13.28 -2.94
CA GLU A 84 -15.86 12.31 -2.86
C GLU A 84 -15.31 11.98 -4.25
N GLU A 85 -16.20 11.73 -5.22
CA GLU A 85 -15.85 11.46 -6.62
C GLU A 85 -15.13 12.64 -7.29
N LEU A 86 -15.57 13.87 -7.02
CA LEU A 86 -14.92 15.08 -7.52
C LEU A 86 -13.52 15.28 -6.94
N LEU A 87 -13.33 15.00 -5.65
CA LEU A 87 -12.01 15.08 -5.00
C LEU A 87 -11.06 13.99 -5.50
N GLU A 88 -11.57 12.79 -5.74
CA GLU A 88 -10.80 11.69 -6.35
C GLU A 88 -10.37 12.06 -7.77
N SER A 89 -11.30 12.52 -8.61
CA SER A 89 -11.02 12.97 -9.97
C SER A 89 -9.98 14.11 -10.01
N ALA A 90 -10.08 15.07 -9.09
CA ALA A 90 -9.10 16.15 -8.97
C ALA A 90 -7.73 15.62 -8.54
N SER A 91 -7.68 14.62 -7.66
CA SER A 91 -6.42 13.99 -7.23
C SER A 91 -5.77 13.21 -8.37
N GLU A 92 -6.53 12.42 -9.12
CA GLU A 92 -6.04 11.69 -10.28
C GLU A 92 -5.48 12.60 -11.38
N MET A 93 -6.10 13.78 -11.57
CA MET A 93 -5.66 14.76 -12.56
C MET A 93 -4.21 15.23 -12.34
N ILE A 94 -3.80 15.40 -11.07
CA ILE A 94 -2.48 15.92 -10.69
C ILE A 94 -1.48 14.83 -10.32
N GLU A 95 -1.93 13.66 -9.86
CA GLU A 95 -1.09 12.51 -9.48
C GLU A 95 -0.65 11.67 -10.70
N LYS A 96 -0.03 12.32 -11.69
CA LYS A 96 0.49 11.70 -12.92
C LYS A 96 1.89 12.21 -13.26
N GLU A 97 2.57 11.59 -14.22
CA GLU A 97 3.90 11.98 -14.70
C GLU A 97 4.95 12.12 -13.59
N LEU A 98 4.87 11.26 -12.58
CA LEU A 98 5.77 11.29 -11.42
C LEU A 98 7.17 10.78 -11.78
N ILE A 99 8.17 11.31 -11.09
CA ILE A 99 9.55 10.79 -11.08
C ILE A 99 9.72 9.93 -9.84
N LEU A 100 10.22 8.71 -10.02
CA LEU A 100 10.48 7.79 -8.91
C LEU A 100 11.58 8.37 -8.02
N LEU A 101 11.26 8.63 -6.75
CA LEU A 101 12.21 9.07 -5.74
C LEU A 101 12.88 7.88 -5.07
N GLY A 102 12.09 6.86 -4.71
CA GLY A 102 12.59 5.66 -4.04
C GLY A 102 11.51 4.90 -3.28
N ALA A 103 11.95 4.03 -2.38
CA ALA A 103 11.07 3.25 -1.52
C ALA A 103 11.58 3.22 -0.08
N VAL A 104 10.67 2.97 0.86
CA VAL A 104 11.00 2.72 2.27
C VAL A 104 10.39 1.38 2.68
N ALA A 105 11.04 0.74 3.65
CA ALA A 105 10.55 -0.45 4.32
C ALA A 105 10.41 -0.15 5.81
N ILE A 106 9.27 -0.51 6.38
CA ILE A 106 8.90 -0.20 7.75
C ILE A 106 8.65 -1.52 8.47
N GLU A 107 9.31 -1.72 9.59
CA GLU A 107 9.02 -2.83 10.49
C GLU A 107 7.77 -2.51 11.32
N ASP A 108 6.68 -3.24 11.09
CA ASP A 108 5.50 -3.17 11.95
C ASP A 108 5.69 -4.05 13.17
N LYS A 109 6.12 -3.45 14.27
CA LYS A 109 6.19 -4.15 15.55
C LYS A 109 4.79 -4.46 16.06
N LEU A 110 4.60 -5.71 16.48
CA LEU A 110 3.39 -6.11 17.18
C LEU A 110 3.27 -5.35 18.51
N GLN A 111 2.04 -5.04 18.89
CA GLN A 111 1.79 -4.50 20.22
C GLN A 111 2.19 -5.52 21.29
N LYS A 112 2.66 -5.04 22.43
CA LYS A 112 3.03 -5.88 23.57
C LYS A 112 1.84 -6.73 23.98
N GLY A 113 2.05 -8.05 24.13
CA GLY A 113 1.00 -8.98 24.57
C GLY A 113 0.14 -9.57 23.45
N VAL A 114 0.31 -9.15 22.19
CA VAL A 114 -0.49 -9.67 21.07
C VAL A 114 -0.29 -11.18 20.86
N PRO A 115 0.95 -11.71 20.78
CA PRO A 115 1.16 -13.13 20.59
C PRO A 115 0.55 -13.96 21.72
N GLU A 116 0.72 -13.54 22.98
CA GLU A 116 0.21 -14.25 24.16
C GLU A 116 -1.32 -14.20 24.23
N CYS A 117 -1.93 -13.09 23.81
CA CYS A 117 -3.37 -12.95 23.74
C CYS A 117 -3.98 -13.89 22.68
N ILE A 118 -3.42 -13.86 21.46
CA ILE A 118 -3.88 -14.73 20.36
C ILE A 118 -3.74 -16.20 20.74
N ASP A 119 -2.62 -16.59 21.37
CA ASP A 119 -2.39 -17.96 21.82
C ASP A 119 -3.44 -18.40 22.87
N LYS A 120 -3.71 -17.57 23.88
CA LYS A 120 -4.75 -17.86 24.90
C LYS A 120 -6.15 -17.96 24.32
N LEU A 121 -6.51 -17.05 23.40
CA LEU A 121 -7.80 -17.07 22.73
C LEU A 121 -7.95 -18.34 21.87
N ALA A 122 -6.89 -18.76 21.17
CA ALA A 122 -6.86 -20.00 20.42
C ALA A 122 -6.98 -21.24 21.32
N GLN A 123 -6.28 -21.27 22.47
CA GLN A 123 -6.40 -22.34 23.47
C GLN A 123 -7.81 -22.42 24.09
N ALA A 124 -8.50 -21.28 24.22
CA ALA A 124 -9.90 -21.22 24.63
C ALA A 124 -10.89 -21.70 23.54
N GLY A 125 -10.40 -22.12 22.37
CA GLY A 125 -11.20 -22.66 21.28
C GLY A 125 -11.75 -21.62 20.31
N LEU A 126 -11.37 -20.33 20.46
CA LEU A 126 -11.82 -19.27 19.56
C LEU A 126 -11.12 -19.35 18.21
N LYS A 127 -11.87 -19.08 17.13
CA LYS A 127 -11.34 -19.02 15.76
C LYS A 127 -11.04 -17.57 15.41
N ILE A 128 -9.78 -17.28 15.10
CA ILE A 128 -9.29 -15.93 14.85
C ILE A 128 -9.03 -15.78 13.35
N TRP A 129 -9.55 -14.70 12.76
CA TRP A 129 -9.43 -14.41 11.34
C TRP A 129 -8.69 -13.08 11.17
N LEU A 130 -7.62 -13.08 10.38
CA LEU A 130 -6.88 -11.88 10.03
C LEU A 130 -7.34 -11.38 8.66
N LEU A 131 -8.03 -10.24 8.64
CA LEU A 131 -8.41 -9.54 7.42
C LEU A 131 -7.45 -8.37 7.23
N THR A 132 -6.68 -8.39 6.15
CA THR A 132 -5.71 -7.33 5.83
C THR A 132 -5.74 -6.99 4.35
N GLY A 133 -5.48 -5.72 4.04
CA GLY A 133 -5.26 -5.23 2.68
C GLY A 133 -3.76 -5.16 2.30
N ASP A 134 -2.88 -5.67 3.15
CA ASP A 134 -1.44 -5.73 2.89
C ASP A 134 -1.08 -6.87 1.91
N LYS A 135 0.17 -6.88 1.45
CA LYS A 135 0.68 -7.96 0.60
C LYS A 135 0.59 -9.32 1.32
N LYS A 136 0.46 -10.38 0.53
CA LYS A 136 0.35 -11.77 1.02
C LYS A 136 1.53 -12.12 1.93
N GLU A 137 2.74 -11.77 1.51
CA GLU A 137 4.00 -12.08 2.19
C GLU A 137 4.02 -11.41 3.57
N THR A 138 3.67 -10.13 3.64
CA THR A 138 3.52 -9.38 4.90
C THR A 138 2.45 -9.99 5.80
N ALA A 139 1.30 -10.38 5.26
CA ALA A 139 0.23 -11.02 6.04
C ALA A 139 0.67 -12.35 6.66
N ILE A 140 1.42 -13.15 5.91
CA ILE A 140 1.99 -14.42 6.39
C ILE A 140 3.03 -14.15 7.50
N ASN A 141 3.92 -13.19 7.29
CA ASN A 141 4.95 -12.84 8.28
C ASN A 141 4.34 -12.32 9.58
N ILE A 142 3.34 -11.44 9.51
CA ILE A 142 2.56 -11.01 10.68
C ILE A 142 1.82 -12.18 11.33
N GLY A 143 1.25 -13.09 10.53
CA GLY A 143 0.59 -14.29 11.03
C GLY A 143 1.52 -15.18 11.85
N PHE A 144 2.78 -15.36 11.43
CA PHE A 144 3.79 -16.07 12.20
C PHE A 144 4.23 -15.28 13.44
N ALA A 145 4.49 -13.98 13.30
CA ALA A 145 4.92 -13.13 14.41
C ALA A 145 3.88 -13.09 15.55
N CYS A 146 2.59 -13.12 15.22
CA CYS A 146 1.51 -13.06 16.20
C CYS A 146 1.02 -14.44 16.68
N SER A 147 1.73 -15.53 16.32
CA SER A 147 1.38 -16.91 16.67
C SER A 147 0.02 -17.39 16.14
N LEU A 148 -0.54 -16.69 15.15
CA LEU A 148 -1.74 -17.11 14.44
C LEU A 148 -1.43 -18.24 13.44
N LEU A 149 -0.27 -18.18 12.80
CA LEU A 149 0.30 -19.22 11.96
C LEU A 149 1.38 -19.99 12.72
N ARG A 150 1.37 -21.31 12.58
CA ARG A 150 2.41 -22.21 13.11
C ARG A 150 2.99 -23.03 11.98
N LEU A 151 4.24 -23.45 12.13
CA LEU A 151 4.99 -24.18 11.10
C LEU A 151 4.36 -25.53 10.73
N ASP A 152 3.59 -26.14 11.64
CA ASP A 152 2.90 -27.41 11.44
C ASP A 152 1.52 -27.28 10.77
N MET A 153 1.05 -26.05 10.55
CA MET A 153 -0.23 -25.80 9.89
C MET A 153 -0.15 -25.96 8.38
N LYS A 154 -1.13 -26.66 7.80
CA LYS A 154 -1.32 -26.69 6.34
C LYS A 154 -1.86 -25.35 5.86
N GLN A 155 -1.16 -24.74 4.92
CA GLN A 155 -1.58 -23.48 4.29
C GLN A 155 -2.34 -23.77 3.00
N PHE A 156 -3.50 -23.14 2.83
CA PHE A 156 -4.29 -23.19 1.62
C PHE A 156 -4.30 -21.80 0.98
N HIS A 157 -3.94 -21.72 -0.30
CA HIS A 157 -3.97 -20.47 -1.06
C HIS A 157 -5.08 -20.55 -2.10
N LEU A 158 -6.06 -19.65 -2.00
CA LEU A 158 -7.17 -19.53 -2.93
C LEU A 158 -6.96 -18.24 -3.75
N CYS A 159 -6.74 -18.40 -5.06
CA CYS A 159 -6.59 -17.30 -6.01
C CYS A 159 -7.63 -17.45 -7.12
N LEU A 160 -8.27 -16.35 -7.54
CA LEU A 160 -9.21 -16.37 -8.67
C LEU A 160 -8.43 -16.27 -10.01
N GLY A 161 -8.88 -17.05 -11.00
CA GLY A 161 -8.12 -17.55 -12.16
C GLY A 161 -7.59 -16.57 -13.22
N LYS A 162 -7.35 -15.29 -12.90
CA LYS A 162 -6.50 -14.40 -13.74
C LYS A 162 -5.16 -14.05 -13.09
N GLU A 163 -5.02 -14.26 -11.78
CA GLU A 163 -3.80 -13.97 -11.01
C GLU A 163 -2.88 -15.18 -10.85
N ALA A 164 -3.34 -16.39 -11.14
CA ALA A 164 -2.50 -17.60 -11.09
C ALA A 164 -1.29 -17.55 -12.06
N LYS A 165 -1.30 -16.65 -13.05
CA LYS A 165 -0.19 -16.43 -14.01
C LYS A 165 0.60 -15.13 -13.79
N ARG A 166 0.13 -14.20 -12.96
CA ARG A 166 0.85 -12.95 -12.63
C ARG A 166 1.11 -12.94 -11.13
N LYS A 167 2.35 -13.20 -10.74
CA LYS A 167 2.83 -12.82 -9.40
C LYS A 167 2.42 -11.37 -9.14
N SER A 168 1.83 -11.11 -7.98
CA SER A 168 1.28 -9.84 -7.48
C SER A 168 -0.10 -9.45 -8.03
N GLN A 169 -1.15 -9.67 -7.23
CA GLN A 169 -1.90 -8.60 -6.55
C GLN A 169 -3.00 -9.17 -5.65
N ASN A 170 -3.26 -8.45 -4.55
CA ASN A 170 -4.35 -8.55 -3.58
C ASN A 170 -5.07 -9.89 -3.41
N MET A 171 -4.49 -10.74 -2.55
CA MET A 171 -5.08 -12.03 -2.19
C MET A 171 -5.77 -11.95 -0.83
N VAL A 172 -7.06 -12.26 -0.77
CA VAL A 172 -7.73 -12.58 0.49
C VAL A 172 -7.13 -13.89 1.00
N CYS A 173 -6.27 -13.81 2.00
CA CYS A 173 -5.65 -14.99 2.60
C CYS A 173 -6.64 -15.65 3.58
N LEU A 174 -7.44 -16.59 3.07
CA LEU A 174 -8.25 -17.50 3.90
C LEU A 174 -7.36 -18.60 4.46
N ILE A 175 -6.78 -18.38 5.65
CA ILE A 175 -6.06 -19.42 6.38
C ILE A 175 -7.10 -20.32 7.07
N PHE A 176 -7.33 -21.51 6.51
CA PHE A 176 -8.17 -22.52 7.14
C PHE A 176 -7.41 -23.24 8.26
N LEU A 177 -7.74 -22.89 9.50
CA LEU A 177 -7.37 -23.65 10.70
C LEU A 177 -8.29 -24.87 10.85
N LYS A 178 -7.99 -25.98 10.16
CA LYS A 178 -8.64 -27.26 10.48
C LYS A 178 -8.02 -27.80 11.78
N SER A 179 -8.77 -27.66 12.88
CA SER A 179 -8.46 -28.37 14.13
C SER A 179 -8.36 -29.86 13.83
N ARG A 180 -7.24 -30.50 14.18
CA ARG A 180 -7.21 -31.97 14.24
C ARG A 180 -8.21 -32.36 15.33
N SER A 181 -9.34 -32.92 14.92
CA SER A 181 -10.15 -33.85 15.72
C SER A 181 -9.62 -35.25 15.47
#